data_AF-A0A7F8QX31-F1
#
_entry.id   AF-A0A7F8QX31-F1
#
_cell.length_a   1.000
_cell.length_b   1.000
_cell.length_c   1.000
_cell.angle_alpha   90.00
_cell.angle_beta   90.00
_cell.angle_gamma   90.00
#
_symmetry.space_group_name_H-M   'P 1'
#
loop_
_entity.id
_entity.type
_entity.pdbx_description
1 polymer ?
#
loop_
_entity_poly.entity_id
_entity_poly.type
_entity_poly.pdbx_seq_one_letter_code
_entity_poly.pdbx_strand_id
1 'polypeptide(L)'
;MESSLSASSMQDPSSSPLEKQQSSASGNGGLDSEEGSSLEEIGFNWGEYLEETGTNAAPHTSFKHVEISLQSNFQPGMKLEVANKNNPDTYWVATVITTCGQLLLLRYCGYGEDRRADFWCDVVIADLHPVGWCTQNNKALMPPDGSTL
;
A
#
# COMPACT_ATOMS: atom_id res chain seq x y z
N MET A 1 -27.06 -61.44 -2.95
CA MET A 1 -26.24 -61.18 -1.75
C MET A 1 -26.38 -59.71 -1.46
N GLU A 2 -27.20 -59.43 -0.46
CA GLU A 2 -27.54 -58.10 0.04
C GLU A 2 -26.39 -57.48 0.84
N SER A 3 -26.41 -56.15 0.98
CA SER A 3 -26.13 -55.34 2.19
C SER A 3 -25.94 -53.88 1.71
N SER A 4 -26.96 -53.02 1.65
CA SER A 4 -27.70 -52.31 2.71
C SER A 4 -26.89 -51.32 3.56
N LEU A 5 -27.44 -50.10 3.53
CA LEU A 5 -27.09 -48.79 4.07
C LEU A 5 -26.72 -48.73 5.57
N SER A 6 -26.01 -47.68 5.98
CA SER A 6 -26.50 -46.75 7.03
C SER A 6 -25.67 -45.46 7.11
N ALA A 7 -26.38 -44.34 7.07
CA ALA A 7 -25.93 -43.03 7.53
C ALA A 7 -26.16 -42.93 9.05
N SER A 8 -25.27 -42.26 9.76
CA SER A 8 -25.44 -41.96 11.18
C SER A 8 -25.28 -40.46 11.40
N SER A 9 -26.31 -39.85 11.99
CA SER A 9 -26.37 -38.47 12.48
C SER A 9 -26.87 -38.56 13.91
N MET A 10 -26.11 -38.04 14.89
CA MET A 10 -26.46 -37.57 16.24
C MET A 10 -25.15 -37.00 16.85
N GLN A 11 -25.02 -35.95 17.66
CA GLN A 11 -25.87 -34.93 18.29
C GLN A 11 -24.89 -33.94 18.99
N ASP A 12 -25.16 -32.64 18.96
CA ASP A 12 -24.67 -31.67 19.97
C ASP A 12 -25.49 -31.84 21.26
N PRO A 13 -24.91 -31.62 22.48
CA PRO A 13 -25.19 -30.35 23.16
C PRO A 13 -24.13 -29.87 24.21
N SER A 14 -24.26 -28.58 24.57
CA SER A 14 -23.82 -27.89 25.82
C SER A 14 -22.33 -27.56 25.97
N SER A 15 -21.90 -26.27 25.95
CA SER A 15 -22.02 -25.22 27.01
C SER A 15 -21.33 -25.62 28.32
N SER A 16 -20.16 -25.07 28.69
CA SER A 16 -19.93 -23.83 29.51
C SER A 16 -18.49 -23.91 30.10
N PRO A 17 -17.97 -22.98 30.95
CA PRO A 17 -18.37 -21.60 31.29
C PRO A 17 -17.23 -20.55 31.23
N LEU A 18 -17.62 -19.28 31.21
CA LEU A 18 -16.81 -18.13 31.63
C LEU A 18 -16.76 -18.09 33.17
N GLU A 19 -15.58 -18.00 33.78
CA GLU A 19 -15.42 -17.53 35.17
C GLU A 19 -14.33 -16.46 35.27
N LYS A 20 -14.75 -15.28 35.74
CA LYS A 20 -13.90 -14.21 36.30
C LYS A 20 -13.52 -14.60 37.72
N GLN A 21 -12.28 -14.35 38.13
CA GLN A 21 -12.00 -13.96 39.51
C GLN A 21 -10.72 -13.12 39.63
N GLN A 22 -10.79 -12.11 40.49
CA GLN A 22 -9.84 -11.02 40.71
C GLN A 22 -9.33 -11.08 42.17
N SER A 23 -8.04 -10.75 42.37
CA SER A 23 -7.33 -10.33 43.61
C SER A 23 -7.17 -11.37 44.76
N SER A 24 -6.08 -11.46 45.55
CA SER A 24 -4.94 -10.56 45.85
C SER A 24 -3.88 -11.24 46.75
N ALA A 25 -2.67 -10.64 46.78
CA ALA A 25 -1.65 -10.57 47.87
C ALA A 25 -0.74 -11.81 48.08
N SER A 26 0.59 -11.73 48.25
CA SER A 26 1.57 -10.65 48.50
C SER A 26 2.98 -11.17 48.19
N GLY A 27 3.92 -10.31 47.79
CA GLY A 27 5.34 -10.65 47.65
C GLY A 27 6.20 -9.43 47.37
N ASN A 28 6.82 -8.92 48.43
CA ASN A 28 7.56 -7.67 48.57
C ASN A 28 8.85 -7.55 47.73
N GLY A 29 9.18 -6.32 47.30
CA GLY A 29 10.57 -5.84 47.25
C GLY A 29 11.11 -5.44 45.88
N GLY A 30 11.55 -4.19 45.76
CA GLY A 30 12.41 -3.72 44.67
C GLY A 30 12.00 -2.36 44.13
N LEU A 31 12.50 -1.29 44.76
CA LEU A 31 12.69 -0.01 44.11
C LEU A 31 13.79 -0.22 43.06
N ASP A 32 13.45 -0.12 41.79
CA ASP A 32 14.35 0.45 40.79
C ASP A 32 13.50 1.33 39.89
N SER A 33 13.77 2.63 39.99
CA SER A 33 13.26 3.64 39.08
C SER A 33 13.89 3.38 37.71
N GLU A 34 13.29 2.51 36.94
CA GLU A 34 13.50 2.44 35.50
C GLU A 34 12.84 3.69 34.89
N GLU A 35 13.52 4.83 34.98
CA GLU A 35 13.39 5.91 33.99
C GLU A 35 13.91 5.37 32.65
N GLY A 36 13.16 4.43 32.08
CA GLY A 36 13.18 4.18 30.65
C GLY A 36 12.66 5.46 30.02
N SER A 37 13.58 6.32 29.61
CA SER A 37 13.33 7.42 28.69
C SER A 37 12.57 6.83 27.50
N SER A 38 11.25 6.92 27.58
CA SER A 38 10.41 6.98 26.41
C SER A 38 10.94 8.20 25.70
N LEU A 39 11.84 7.97 24.73
CA LEU A 39 12.00 8.90 23.63
C LEU A 39 10.61 8.94 23.01
N GLU A 40 9.76 9.81 23.56
CA GLU A 40 8.64 10.35 22.81
C GLU A 40 9.29 10.75 21.49
N GLU A 41 8.83 10.14 20.41
CA GLU A 41 9.21 10.57 19.08
C GLU A 41 8.69 12.01 19.00
N ILE A 42 9.56 12.97 19.35
CA ILE A 42 9.25 14.40 19.30
C ILE A 42 9.05 14.69 17.82
N GLY A 43 7.80 14.57 17.39
CA GLY A 43 7.41 14.79 16.01
C GLY A 43 7.84 16.19 15.60
N PHE A 44 8.38 16.32 14.40
CA PHE A 44 8.82 17.60 13.88
C PHE A 44 7.63 18.54 13.68
N ASN A 45 7.65 19.72 14.32
CA ASN A 45 6.61 20.72 14.20
C ASN A 45 7.01 21.81 13.17
N TRP A 46 6.37 21.78 12.01
CA TRP A 46 6.60 22.78 10.95
C TRP A 46 6.30 24.22 11.41
N GLY A 47 5.33 24.43 12.29
CA GLY A 47 4.99 25.76 12.80
C GLY A 47 6.11 26.37 13.62
N GLU A 48 6.62 25.61 14.60
CA GLU A 48 7.76 26.01 15.42
C GLU A 48 9.01 26.26 14.57
N TYR A 49 9.29 25.37 13.62
CA TYR A 49 10.44 25.52 12.72
C TYR A 49 10.39 26.80 11.87
N LEU A 50 9.22 27.13 11.30
CA LEU A 50 9.06 28.34 10.48
C LEU A 50 9.21 29.60 11.35
N GLU A 51 8.69 29.59 12.58
CA GLU A 51 8.86 30.67 13.55
C GLU A 51 10.33 30.84 13.97
N GLU A 52 11.00 29.75 14.36
CA GLU A 52 12.40 29.77 14.81
C GLU A 52 13.35 30.24 13.70
N THR A 53 13.12 29.79 12.46
CA THR A 53 13.95 30.17 11.31
C THR A 53 13.57 31.50 10.68
N GLY A 54 12.43 32.09 11.07
CA GLY A 54 11.88 33.29 10.44
C GLY A 54 11.56 33.11 8.95
N THR A 55 11.26 31.89 8.53
CA THR A 55 10.98 31.55 7.13
C THR A 55 9.47 31.45 6.88
N ASN A 56 9.07 31.65 5.62
CA ASN A 56 7.68 31.49 5.21
C ASN A 56 7.52 30.19 4.42
N ALA A 57 6.46 29.44 4.73
CA ALA A 57 6.04 28.33 3.89
C ALA A 57 5.70 28.83 2.48
N ALA A 58 6.11 28.08 1.46
CA ALA A 58 5.65 28.34 0.10
C ALA A 58 4.11 28.22 0.06
N PRO A 59 3.38 29.18 -0.54
CA PRO A 59 1.93 29.10 -0.68
C PRO A 59 1.50 27.78 -1.32
N HIS A 60 0.40 27.18 -0.88
CA HIS A 60 -0.11 25.91 -1.46
C HIS A 60 -0.36 26.02 -2.97
N THR A 61 -0.75 27.20 -3.46
CA THR A 61 -0.95 27.53 -4.88
C THR A 61 0.33 27.45 -5.72
N SER A 62 1.50 27.40 -5.07
CA SER A 62 2.80 27.20 -5.75
C SER A 62 2.94 25.76 -6.26
N PHE A 63 2.15 24.83 -5.72
CA PHE A 63 2.24 23.39 -6.00
C PHE A 63 1.04 22.91 -6.82
N LYS A 64 1.00 23.26 -8.12
CA LYS A 64 -0.08 22.87 -9.04
C LYS A 64 -0.38 21.37 -9.06
N HIS A 65 0.64 20.54 -8.87
CA HIS A 65 0.49 19.08 -8.84
C HIS A 65 -0.43 18.60 -7.70
N VAL A 66 -0.53 19.33 -6.58
CA VAL A 66 -1.38 18.98 -5.43
C VAL A 66 -2.87 19.09 -5.80
N GLU A 67 -3.26 20.15 -6.49
CA GLU A 67 -4.64 20.30 -6.99
C GLU A 67 -4.98 19.23 -8.04
N ILE A 68 -4.02 18.89 -8.90
CA ILE A 68 -4.18 17.84 -9.92
C ILE A 68 -4.34 16.45 -9.27
N SER A 69 -3.64 16.13 -8.16
CA SER A 69 -3.88 14.85 -7.45
C SER A 69 -5.30 14.70 -6.96
N LEU A 70 -5.92 15.79 -6.50
CA LEU A 70 -7.29 15.73 -5.99
C LEU A 70 -8.31 15.39 -7.09
N GLN A 71 -7.93 15.60 -8.36
CA GLN A 71 -8.74 15.28 -9.53
C GLN A 71 -8.41 13.91 -10.14
N SER A 72 -7.23 13.37 -9.83
CA SER A 72 -6.82 12.05 -10.29
C SER A 72 -7.68 10.96 -9.64
N ASN A 73 -8.26 10.10 -10.47
CA ASN A 73 -9.06 8.95 -10.02
C ASN A 73 -8.22 7.68 -9.79
N PHE A 74 -6.89 7.76 -9.91
CA PHE A 74 -5.99 6.66 -9.62
C PHE A 74 -5.91 6.39 -8.11
N GLN A 75 -5.83 5.11 -7.73
CA GLN A 75 -5.66 4.68 -6.35
C GLN A 75 -4.56 3.62 -6.25
N PRO A 76 -3.84 3.55 -5.11
CA PRO A 76 -2.96 2.43 -4.82
C PRO A 76 -3.66 1.08 -5.02
N GLY A 77 -2.96 0.14 -5.66
CA GLY A 77 -3.48 -1.19 -6.00
C GLY A 77 -4.12 -1.29 -7.40
N MET A 78 -4.45 -0.18 -8.06
CA MET A 78 -4.94 -0.21 -9.45
C MET A 78 -3.88 -0.76 -10.40
N LYS A 79 -4.33 -1.44 -11.47
CA LYS A 79 -3.46 -1.94 -12.54
C LYS A 79 -3.70 -1.19 -13.84
N LEU A 80 -2.61 -0.87 -14.54
CA LEU A 80 -2.60 -0.08 -15.76
C LEU A 80 -1.70 -0.74 -16.80
N GLU A 81 -2.00 -0.55 -18.08
CA GLU A 81 -1.11 -0.85 -19.19
C GLU A 81 -0.28 0.41 -19.49
N VAL A 82 1.05 0.26 -19.48
CA VAL A 82 2.02 1.36 -19.59
C VAL A 82 2.92 1.13 -20.79
N ALA A 83 3.10 2.13 -21.65
CA ALA A 83 3.99 2.01 -22.80
C ALA A 83 5.45 1.78 -22.38
N ASN A 84 6.14 0.88 -23.08
CA ASN A 84 7.57 0.64 -22.87
C ASN A 84 8.40 1.80 -23.45
N LYS A 85 9.33 2.34 -22.65
CA LYS A 85 10.17 3.49 -23.03
C LYS A 85 10.98 3.27 -24.31
N ASN A 86 11.46 2.04 -24.53
CA ASN A 86 12.31 1.70 -25.67
C ASN A 86 11.53 1.27 -26.91
N ASN A 87 10.25 0.90 -26.74
CA ASN A 87 9.41 0.40 -27.82
C ASN A 87 7.95 0.84 -27.62
N PRO A 88 7.57 2.02 -28.15
CA PRO A 88 6.26 2.64 -27.92
C PRO A 88 5.06 1.82 -28.44
N ASP A 89 5.28 0.81 -29.28
CA ASP A 89 4.21 -0.09 -29.76
C ASP A 89 3.94 -1.27 -28.82
N THR A 90 4.71 -1.37 -27.73
CA THR A 90 4.58 -2.40 -26.72
C THR A 90 4.29 -1.79 -25.37
N TYR A 91 3.48 -2.50 -24.60
CA TYR A 91 3.03 -2.07 -23.28
C TYR A 91 3.25 -3.19 -22.28
N TRP A 92 3.31 -2.84 -21.00
CA TRP A 92 3.31 -3.82 -19.93
C TRP A 92 2.42 -3.40 -18.77
N VAL A 93 1.97 -4.38 -18.00
CA VAL A 93 1.08 -4.11 -16.86
C VAL A 93 1.91 -3.63 -15.68
N ALA A 94 1.51 -2.51 -15.09
CA ALA A 94 2.06 -1.99 -13.85
C ALA A 94 0.97 -1.82 -12.78
N THR A 95 1.35 -1.91 -11.52
CA THR A 95 0.48 -1.64 -10.37
C THR A 95 0.83 -0.28 -9.78
N VAL A 96 -0.18 0.53 -9.46
CA VAL A 96 -0.04 1.79 -8.74
C VAL A 96 0.35 1.47 -7.30
N ILE A 97 1.56 1.84 -6.89
CA ILE A 97 2.05 1.69 -5.52
C ILE A 97 1.57 2.87 -4.67
N THR A 98 1.76 4.09 -5.18
CA THR A 98 1.39 5.35 -4.51
C THR A 98 1.04 6.41 -5.54
N THR A 99 0.14 7.31 -5.15
CA THR A 99 -0.21 8.52 -5.90
C THR A 99 0.40 9.75 -5.23
N CYS A 100 1.06 10.62 -5.99
CA CYS A 100 1.61 11.88 -5.51
C CYS A 100 1.38 12.97 -6.56
N GLY A 101 0.32 13.76 -6.41
CA GLY A 101 0.01 14.76 -7.42
C GLY A 101 -0.31 14.14 -8.78
N GLN A 102 0.39 14.66 -9.80
CA GLN A 102 0.42 14.13 -11.17
C GLN A 102 1.35 12.91 -11.34
N LEU A 103 2.10 12.52 -10.30
CA LEU A 103 3.05 11.42 -10.38
C LEU A 103 2.44 10.16 -9.76
N LEU A 104 2.62 9.04 -10.44
CA LEU A 104 2.35 7.70 -9.93
C LEU A 104 3.67 7.01 -9.67
N LEU A 105 3.80 6.40 -8.49
CA LEU A 105 4.82 5.39 -8.25
C LEU A 105 4.26 4.06 -8.75
N LEU A 106 4.90 3.48 -9.75
CA LEU A 106 4.45 2.26 -10.42
C LEU A 106 5.46 1.14 -10.24
N ARG A 107 4.96 -0.09 -10.20
CA ARG A 107 5.78 -1.32 -10.30
C ARG A 107 5.25 -2.20 -11.41
N TYR A 108 6.10 -2.62 -12.33
CA TYR A 108 5.73 -3.60 -13.35
C TYR A 108 5.33 -4.95 -12.73
N CYS A 109 4.36 -5.62 -13.32
CA CYS A 109 3.99 -6.97 -12.89
C CYS A 109 5.16 -7.94 -13.11
N GLY A 110 5.30 -8.90 -12.18
CA GLY A 110 6.43 -9.83 -12.13
C GLY A 110 7.41 -9.52 -10.99
N TYR A 111 7.63 -8.25 -10.66
CA TYR A 111 8.61 -7.84 -9.64
C TYR A 111 8.19 -8.05 -8.18
N GLY A 112 7.01 -8.64 -7.93
CA GLY A 112 6.51 -8.92 -6.58
C GLY A 112 6.58 -7.71 -5.65
N GLU A 113 7.30 -7.86 -4.53
CA GLU A 113 7.47 -6.82 -3.50
C GLU A 113 8.76 -6.01 -3.63
N ASP A 114 9.55 -6.18 -4.70
CA ASP A 114 10.83 -5.50 -4.87
C ASP A 114 10.66 -4.00 -5.15
N ARG A 115 10.82 -3.19 -4.10
CA ARG A 115 10.76 -1.71 -4.17
C ARG A 115 11.85 -1.09 -5.03
N ARG A 116 12.93 -1.81 -5.34
CA ARG A 116 14.00 -1.29 -6.23
C ARG A 116 13.55 -1.22 -7.68
N ALA A 117 12.50 -1.94 -8.04
CA ALA A 117 11.90 -1.91 -9.37
C ALA A 117 10.81 -0.83 -9.53
N ASP A 118 10.52 -0.07 -8.47
CA ASP A 118 9.53 1.01 -8.53
C ASP A 118 10.07 2.19 -9.34
N PHE A 119 9.20 2.81 -10.14
CA PHE A 119 9.55 3.97 -10.91
C PHE A 119 8.44 5.02 -10.88
N TRP A 120 8.84 6.28 -10.90
CA TRP A 120 7.91 7.40 -11.02
C TRP A 120 7.49 7.60 -12.47
N CYS A 121 6.20 7.90 -12.65
CA CYS A 121 5.54 8.07 -13.92
C CYS A 121 4.63 9.29 -13.87
N ASP A 122 4.73 10.19 -14.84
CA ASP A 122 3.87 11.38 -14.93
C ASP A 122 2.61 11.05 -15.73
N VAL A 123 1.42 11.21 -15.14
CA VAL A 123 0.15 10.84 -15.77
C VAL A 123 -0.22 11.67 -16.99
N VAL A 124 0.37 12.86 -17.16
CA VAL A 124 0.08 13.75 -18.29
C VAL A 124 0.94 13.40 -19.49
N ILE A 125 2.17 12.95 -19.24
CA ILE A 125 3.17 12.68 -20.29
C ILE A 125 3.17 11.20 -20.67
N ALA A 126 2.92 10.32 -19.71
CA ALA A 126 2.95 8.89 -19.94
C ALA A 126 1.70 8.40 -20.67
N ASP A 127 1.91 7.43 -21.55
CA ASP A 127 0.82 6.73 -22.22
C ASP A 127 0.31 5.59 -21.32
N LEU A 128 -0.74 5.89 -20.57
CA LEU A 128 -1.35 5.04 -19.55
C LEU A 128 -2.77 4.65 -19.97
N HIS A 129 -3.07 3.36 -19.86
CA HIS A 129 -4.38 2.83 -20.24
C HIS A 129 -4.94 1.87 -19.21
N PRO A 130 -6.28 1.72 -19.13
CA PRO A 130 -6.89 0.65 -18.35
C PRO A 130 -6.51 -0.72 -18.91
N VAL A 131 -6.49 -1.73 -18.05
CA VAL A 131 -6.26 -3.12 -18.47
C VAL A 131 -7.27 -3.56 -19.53
N GLY A 132 -6.77 -4.19 -20.60
CA GLY A 132 -7.54 -4.63 -21.76
C GLY A 132 -7.45 -3.70 -22.97
N TRP A 133 -6.85 -2.52 -22.83
CA TRP A 133 -6.73 -1.56 -23.93
C TRP A 133 -5.85 -2.07 -25.07
N CYS A 134 -4.73 -2.74 -24.78
CA CYS A 134 -3.85 -3.32 -25.81
C CYS A 134 -4.59 -4.33 -26.68
N THR A 135 -5.44 -5.17 -26.07
CA THR A 135 -6.26 -6.13 -26.80
C THR A 135 -7.24 -5.42 -27.74
N GLN A 136 -7.86 -4.34 -27.29
CA GLN A 136 -8.82 -3.56 -28.08
C GLN A 136 -8.16 -2.78 -29.23
N ASN A 137 -6.91 -2.36 -29.03
CA ASN A 137 -6.18 -1.49 -29.97
C ASN A 137 -5.10 -2.22 -30.77
N ASN A 138 -5.10 -3.56 -30.74
CA ASN A 138 -4.15 -4.41 -31.44
C ASN A 138 -2.67 -4.06 -31.14
N LYS A 139 -2.39 -3.76 -29.87
CA LYS A 139 -1.04 -3.51 -29.34
C LYS A 139 -0.52 -4.74 -28.60
N ALA A 140 0.79 -4.87 -28.50
CA ALA A 140 1.43 -6.01 -27.87
C ALA A 140 1.69 -5.77 -26.38
N LEU A 141 1.29 -6.74 -25.54
CA LEU A 141 1.67 -6.79 -24.13
C LEU A 141 2.99 -7.55 -23.99
N MET A 142 4.08 -6.82 -23.80
CA MET A 142 5.44 -7.37 -23.70
C MET A 142 6.17 -6.75 -22.49
N PRO A 143 6.87 -7.56 -21.67
CA PRO A 143 7.68 -7.04 -20.59
C PRO A 143 8.80 -6.12 -21.13
N PRO A 144 9.19 -5.07 -20.38
CA PRO A 144 10.29 -4.20 -20.78
C PRO A 144 11.61 -4.98 -20.95
N ASP A 145 12.49 -4.50 -21.83
CA ASP A 145 13.82 -5.09 -22.02
C ASP A 145 14.64 -5.03 -20.71
N GLY A 146 15.27 -6.14 -20.34
CA GLY A 146 16.02 -6.25 -19.08
C GLY A 146 15.16 -6.55 -17.86
N SER A 147 13.86 -6.84 -18.04
CA SER A 147 13.02 -7.37 -16.97
C SER A 147 13.40 -8.81 -16.67
N THR A 148 14.29 -9.02 -15.70
CA THR A 148 14.44 -10.33 -15.07
C THR A 148 13.22 -10.51 -14.17
N LEU A 149 12.15 -11.12 -14.72
CA LEU A 149 10.92 -11.44 -14.00
C LEU A 149 11.14 -12.51 -12.92
#